data_AF-A0A379ZGT1-F1
#
_entry.id   AF-A0A379ZGT1-F1
#
_cell.length_a   1.000
_cell.length_b   1.000
_cell.length_c   1.000
_cell.angle_alpha   90.00
_cell.angle_beta   90.00
_cell.angle_gamma   90.00
#
_symmetry.space_group_name_H-M   'P 1'
#
loop_
_entity.id
_entity.type
_entity.pdbx_description
1 polymer ?
#
loop_
_entity_poly.entity_id
_entity_poly.type
_entity_poly.pdbx_seq_one_letter_code
_entity_poly.pdbx_strand_id
1 'polypeptide(L)' 'MLPLDLDYQQVSGLSNEVIAKLNDHKPNSIGQASRISGITPAAISILLIWLKKQGLLRRSA' A
#
# COMPACT_ATOMS: atom_id res chain seq x y z
N MET A 1 -6.85 -7.58 -2.64
CA MET A 1 -7.11 -6.32 -3.36
C MET A 1 -7.07 -5.18 -2.37
N LEU A 2 -6.67 -3.99 -2.81
CA LEU A 2 -6.62 -2.78 -1.98
C LEU A 2 -7.94 -2.01 -2.14
N PRO A 3 -8.52 -1.44 -1.05
CA PRO A 3 -9.65 -0.54 -1.14
C PRO A 3 -9.29 0.73 -1.95
N LEU A 4 -10.23 1.22 -2.77
CA LEU A 4 -10.06 2.44 -3.56
C LEU A 4 -9.98 3.71 -2.69
N ASP A 5 -10.62 3.68 -1.53
CA ASP A 5 -10.65 4.75 -0.54
C ASP A 5 -9.65 4.53 0.60
N LEU A 6 -8.62 3.70 0.37
CA LEU A 6 -7.55 3.53 1.35
C LEU A 6 -6.72 4.81 1.43
N ASP A 7 -6.72 5.42 2.60
CA ASP A 7 -5.87 6.56 2.90
C ASP A 7 -4.48 6.08 3.34
N TYR A 8 -3.51 6.23 2.44
CA TYR A 8 -2.13 5.81 2.67
C TYR A 8 -1.41 6.67 3.73
N GLN A 9 -1.96 7.82 4.16
CA GLN A 9 -1.40 8.61 5.26
C GLN A 9 -1.48 7.88 6.60
N GLN A 10 -2.41 6.93 6.74
CA GLN A 10 -2.57 6.14 7.96
C GLN A 10 -1.54 4.99 8.06
N VAL A 11 -0.76 4.75 7.01
CA VAL A 11 0.26 3.71 6.97
C VAL A 11 1.56 4.22 7.60
N SER A 12 1.72 4.00 8.90
CA SER A 12 2.93 4.36 9.62
C SER A 12 4.17 3.68 9.01
N GLY A 13 5.23 4.46 8.79
CA GLY A 13 6.50 3.99 8.22
C GLY A 13 6.65 4.22 6.71
N LEU A 14 5.61 4.67 6.00
CA LEU A 14 5.76 5.16 4.63
C LEU A 14 6.24 6.61 4.62
N SER A 15 7.15 6.92 3.69
CA SER A 15 7.58 8.30 3.43
C SER A 15 6.47 9.10 2.73
N ASN A 16 6.48 10.42 2.91
CA ASN A 16 5.52 11.32 2.24
C ASN A 16 5.52 11.17 0.72
N GLU A 17 6.68 10.92 0.09
CA GLU A 17 6.75 10.66 -1.35
C GLU A 17 6.00 9.40 -1.76
N VAL A 18 6.17 8.32 -0.99
CA VAL A 18 5.49 7.03 -1.24
C VAL A 18 3.98 7.19 -1.04
N ILE A 19 3.58 7.88 0.03
CA ILE A 19 2.17 8.16 0.31
C ILE A 19 1.55 8.98 -0.83
N ALA A 20 2.22 10.03 -1.29
CA ALA A 20 1.76 10.86 -2.41
C ALA A 20 1.58 10.02 -3.68
N LYS A 21 2.57 9.19 -4.03
CA LYS A 21 2.51 8.31 -5.20
C LYS A 21 1.38 7.28 -5.11
N LEU A 22 1.20 6.65 -3.94
CA LEU A 22 0.13 5.66 -3.75
C LEU A 22 -1.26 6.32 -3.78
N ASN A 23 -1.41 7.52 -3.22
CA ASN A 23 -2.65 8.28 -3.27
C ASN A 23 -2.97 8.83 -4.67
N ASP A 24 -1.96 9.19 -5.46
CA ASP A 24 -2.11 9.64 -6.84
C ASP A 24 -2.51 8.50 -7.78
N HIS A 25 -1.78 7.38 -7.71
CA HIS A 25 -2.02 6.22 -8.57
C HIS A 25 -3.19 5.32 -8.14
N LYS A 26 -3.59 5.37 -6.87
CA LYS A 26 -4.64 4.54 -6.26
C LYS A 26 -4.63 3.06 -6.71
N PRO A 27 -3.53 2.32 -6.44
CA PRO A 27 -3.42 0.95 -6.93
C PRO A 27 -4.49 0.03 -6.30
N ASN A 28 -5.08 -0.85 -7.12
CA ASN A 28 -6.09 -1.83 -6.72
C ASN A 28 -5.49 -3.12 -6.11
N SER A 29 -4.17 -3.26 -6.18
CA SER A 29 -3.45 -4.45 -5.70
C SER A 29 -2.00 -4.13 -5.35
N ILE A 30 -1.40 -4.97 -4.51
CA ILE A 30 0.01 -4.86 -4.13
C ILE A 30 0.94 -5.00 -5.34
N GLY A 31 0.61 -5.89 -6.29
CA GLY A 31 1.39 -6.05 -7.51
C GLY A 31 1.30 -4.86 -8.48
N GLN A 32 0.25 -4.05 -8.40
CA GLN A 32 0.19 -2.78 -9.10
C GLN A 32 1.01 -1.73 -8.35
N ALA A 33 0.85 -1.64 -7.02
CA ALA A 33 1.60 -0.72 -6.18
C ALA A 33 3.13 -0.89 -6.34
N SER A 34 3.61 -2.14 -6.45
CA SER A 34 5.04 -2.45 -6.61
C SER A 34 5.63 -2.05 -7.97
N ARG A 35 4.80 -1.73 -8.96
CA ARG A 35 5.24 -1.29 -10.29
C ARG A 35 5.28 0.24 -10.44
N ILE A 36 4.77 0.97 -9.45
CA ILE A 36 4.82 2.43 -9.45
C ILE A 36 6.27 2.90 -9.28
N SER A 37 6.70 3.84 -10.12
CA SER A 37 8.07 4.34 -10.11
C SER A 37 8.43 5.00 -8.78
N GLY A 38 9.55 4.57 -8.19
CA GLY A 38 10.02 5.04 -6.88
C GLY A 38 9.28 4.45 -5.68
N ILE A 39 8.41 3.45 -5.88
CA ILE A 39 8.00 2.57 -4.79
C ILE A 39 9.06 1.50 -4.57
N THR A 40 9.58 1.41 -3.35
CA THR A 40 10.63 0.45 -3.00
C THR A 40 10.03 -0.85 -2.45
N PRO A 41 10.77 -1.98 -2.51
CA PRO A 41 10.35 -3.22 -1.86
C PRO A 41 10.10 -3.06 -0.36
N ALA A 42 10.83 -2.17 0.32
CA ALA A 42 10.64 -1.87 1.73
C ALA A 42 9.26 -1.22 2.00
N ALA A 43 8.85 -0.26 1.16
CA ALA A 43 7.52 0.36 1.26
C ALA A 43 6.39 -0.67 1.08
N ILE A 44 6.55 -1.60 0.15
CA ILE A 44 5.59 -2.69 -0.06
C ILE A 44 5.49 -3.59 1.19
N SER A 45 6.63 -3.94 1.79
CA SER A 45 6.64 -4.73 3.03
C SER A 45 5.91 -4.02 4.17
N ILE A 46 6.13 -2.71 4.34
CA ILE A 46 5.44 -1.90 5.36
C ILE A 46 3.93 -1.89 5.10
N LEU A 47 3.51 -1.65 3.86
CA LEU A 47 2.10 -1.66 3.47
C LEU A 47 1.45 -3.03 3.75
N LEU A 48 2.13 -4.12 3.42
CA LEU A 48 1.65 -5.49 3.70
C LEU A 48 1.48 -5.76 5.20
N ILE A 49 2.45 -5.35 6.02
CA ILE A 49 2.40 -5.50 7.48
C ILE A 49 1.22 -4.70 8.05
N TRP A 50 1.04 -3.46 7.58
CA TRP A 50 -0.06 -2.61 8.00
C TRP A 50 -1.43 -3.21 7.61
N LEU A 51 -1.59 -3.67 6.36
CA LEU A 51 -2.82 -4.32 5.89
C LEU A 51 -3.14 -5.58 6.68
N LYS A 52 -2.11 -6.36 7.03
CA LYS A 52 -2.25 -7.54 7.90
C LYS A 52 -2.77 -7.14 9.29
N LYS A 53 -2.22 -6.08 9.87
CA LYS A 53 -2.62 -5.55 11.19
C LYS A 53 -4.07 -5.06 11.18
N GLN A 54 -4.52 -4.45 10.08
CA GLN A 54 -5.90 -4.00 9.89
C GLN A 54 -6.88 -5.12 9.54
N GLY A 55 -6.41 -6.37 9.37
CA GLY A 55 -7.26 -7.48 8.93
C GLY A 55 -7.75 -7.36 7.48
N LEU A 56 -7.16 -6.47 6.68
CA LEU A 56 -7.56 -6.20 5.30
C LEU A 56 -6.97 -7.20 4.30
N LEU A 57 -5.97 -7.99 4.71
CA LEU A 57 -5.52 -9.14 3.95
C LEU A 57 -6.54 -10.28 4.10
N ARG A 58 -7.56 -10.28 3.25
CA ARG A 58 -8.38 -11.47 3.05
C ARG A 58 -7.49 -12.60 2.56
N ARG A 59 -7.40 -13.68 3.35
CA ARG A 59 -6.91 -14.96 2.85
C ARG A 59 -7.91 -15.40 1.78
N SER A 60 -7.49 -15.39 0.53
CA SER A 60 -8.13 -16.21 -0.49
C SER A 60 -7.96 -17.66 -0.04
N ALA A 61 -9.01 -18.19 0.58
CA ALA A 61 -9.25 -19.62 0.73
C ALA A 61 -9.85 -20.15 -0.57
#